data_AF-A0A963AY96-F1
#
_entry.id   AF-A0A963AY96-F1
#
_cell.length_a   1.000
_cell.length_b   1.000
_cell.length_c   1.000
_cell.angle_alpha   90.00
_cell.angle_beta   90.00
_cell.angle_gamma   90.00
#
_symmetry.space_group_name_H-M   'P 1'
#
loop_
_entity.id
_entity.type
_entity.pdbx_description
1 polymer ?
#
loop_
_entity_poly.entity_id
_entity_poly.type
_entity_poly.pdbx_seq_one_letter_code
_entity_poly.pdbx_strand_id
1 'polypeptide(L)'
;MPSYKAPIRDLQFVYHELLEADRTLTALPGFEETSPDLVDAILEEGAKLFEQQIQPLNQSGDRQGCSFRNGEVATPDGFREAYRAYTEGGWCSLAVDPELGGQGLPETISFMLEEMLTSANVSFSLYPGLTRGAISAISSHASDELKARYLPKMVEGVWSGTMCLTESQAGTDLGLVRT
;
A
#
# COMPACT_ATOMS: atom_id res chain seq x y z
N MET A 1 -24.81 8.57 3.19
CA MET A 1 -23.73 7.57 3.14
C MET A 1 -22.72 7.93 4.22
N PRO A 2 -22.11 6.96 4.92
CA PRO A 2 -21.00 7.27 5.80
C PRO A 2 -19.91 7.96 4.98
N SER A 3 -19.46 9.13 5.42
CA SER A 3 -18.33 9.86 4.84
C SER A 3 -17.09 9.58 5.68
N TYR A 4 -15.98 9.18 5.06
CA TYR A 4 -14.68 9.18 5.72
C TYR A 4 -13.99 10.52 5.47
N LYS A 5 -13.34 11.03 6.50
CA LYS A 5 -12.48 12.21 6.45
C LYS A 5 -11.12 11.79 6.97
N ALA A 6 -10.08 11.99 6.17
CA ALA A 6 -8.71 11.72 6.56
C ALA A 6 -8.31 12.56 7.78
N PRO A 7 -7.74 11.95 8.84
CA PRO A 7 -7.35 12.65 10.05
C PRO A 7 -5.99 13.38 9.90
N ILE A 8 -5.82 14.15 8.82
CA ILE A 8 -4.54 14.78 8.44
C ILE A 8 -3.91 15.55 9.61
N ARG A 9 -4.71 16.35 10.33
CA ARG A 9 -4.21 17.14 11.48
C ARG A 9 -3.62 16.27 12.60
N ASP A 10 -4.20 15.10 12.84
CA ASP A 10 -3.74 14.17 13.87
C ASP A 10 -2.46 13.47 13.42
N LEU A 11 -2.40 13.04 12.15
CA LEU A 11 -1.18 12.48 11.54
C LEU A 11 -0.03 13.50 11.58
N GLN A 12 -0.29 14.76 11.24
CA GLN A 12 0.66 15.87 11.33
C GLN A 12 1.12 16.12 12.78
N PHE A 13 0.19 16.07 13.75
CA PHE A 13 0.56 16.19 15.17
C PHE A 13 1.54 15.08 15.57
N VAL A 14 1.22 13.84 15.24
CA VAL A 14 2.06 12.69 15.58
C VAL A 14 3.43 12.81 14.91
N TYR A 15 3.46 13.15 13.61
CA TYR A 15 4.70 13.21 12.84
C TYR A 15 5.59 14.41 13.22
N HIS A 16 5.05 15.64 13.20
CA HIS A 16 5.85 16.86 13.41
C HIS A 16 6.07 17.17 14.90
N GLU A 17 5.04 17.04 15.73
CA GLU A 17 5.05 17.58 17.10
C GLU A 17 5.41 16.52 18.15
N LEU A 18 4.85 15.32 18.04
CA LEU A 18 5.07 14.25 19.03
C LEU A 18 6.38 13.50 18.79
N LEU A 19 6.60 13.06 17.56
CA LEU A 19 7.78 12.27 17.19
C LEU A 19 8.97 13.14 16.75
N GLU A 20 8.73 14.41 16.42
CA GLU A 20 9.71 15.28 15.78
C GLU A 20 10.38 14.58 14.58
N ALA A 21 9.57 13.87 13.79
CA ALA A 21 10.02 12.98 12.73
C ALA A 21 10.72 13.74 11.60
N ASP A 22 10.31 14.99 11.32
CA ASP A 22 11.00 15.86 10.35
C ASP A 22 12.49 15.94 10.62
N ARG A 23 12.85 16.29 11.87
CA ARG A 23 14.24 16.47 12.27
C ARG A 23 14.98 15.14 12.28
N THR A 24 14.30 14.09 12.73
CA THR A 24 14.92 12.79 12.92
C THR A 24 15.18 12.09 11.59
N LEU A 25 14.23 12.14 10.65
CA LEU A 25 14.34 11.48 9.34
C LEU A 25 15.29 12.24 8.41
N THR A 26 15.23 13.58 8.36
CA THR A 26 16.15 14.36 7.50
C THR A 26 17.62 14.27 7.94
N ALA A 27 17.89 13.85 9.17
CA ALA A 27 19.25 13.58 9.67
C ALA A 27 19.78 12.19 9.28
N LEU A 28 18.94 11.30 8.74
CA LEU A 28 19.34 9.97 8.30
C LEU A 28 19.82 10.00 6.84
N PRO A 29 20.91 9.26 6.51
CA PRO A 29 21.38 9.16 5.14
C PRO A 29 20.30 8.61 4.18
N GLY A 30 20.07 9.32 3.08
CA GLY A 30 19.09 8.94 2.05
C GLY A 30 17.68 9.54 2.25
N PHE A 31 17.43 10.27 3.33
CA PHE A 31 16.12 10.89 3.61
C PHE A 31 16.20 12.41 3.75
N GLU A 32 17.31 13.03 3.34
CA GLU A 32 17.58 14.46 3.46
C GLU A 32 16.53 15.32 2.74
N GLU A 33 15.92 14.79 1.68
CA GLU A 33 14.89 15.47 0.88
C GLU A 33 13.47 15.33 1.44
N THR A 34 13.29 14.62 2.57
CA THR A 34 11.99 14.42 3.22
C THR A 34 11.57 15.65 4.04
N SER A 35 11.30 16.76 3.36
CA SER A 35 10.90 18.01 4.02
C SER A 35 9.48 17.91 4.62
N PRO A 36 9.17 18.68 5.68
CA PRO A 36 7.82 18.75 6.24
C PRO A 36 6.75 19.09 5.18
N ASP A 37 7.04 20.08 4.32
CA ASP A 37 6.13 20.50 3.24
C ASP A 37 5.85 19.37 2.23
N LEU A 38 6.85 18.53 1.94
CA LEU A 38 6.67 17.37 1.06
C LEU A 38 5.75 16.34 1.72
N VAL A 39 5.96 16.06 3.00
CA VAL A 39 5.13 15.10 3.76
C VAL A 39 3.68 15.58 3.82
N ASP A 40 3.47 16.86 4.12
CA ASP A 40 2.14 17.47 4.15
C ASP A 40 1.43 17.37 2.80
N ALA A 41 2.13 17.70 1.71
CA ALA A 41 1.57 17.57 0.36
C ALA A 41 1.18 16.13 0.03
N ILE A 42 2.00 15.14 0.41
CA ILE A 42 1.70 13.71 0.22
C ILE A 42 0.44 13.31 0.99
N LEU A 43 0.32 13.73 2.26
CA LEU A 43 -0.85 13.42 3.09
C LEU A 43 -2.13 14.05 2.51
N GLU A 44 -2.06 15.31 2.05
CA GLU A 44 -3.21 16.00 1.46
C GLU A 44 -3.66 15.38 0.13
N GLU A 45 -2.73 15.07 -0.77
CA GLU A 45 -3.06 14.44 -2.06
C GLU A 45 -3.56 13.00 -1.88
N GLY A 46 -2.95 12.24 -0.96
CA GLY A 46 -3.41 10.90 -0.60
C GLY A 46 -4.84 10.94 -0.03
N ALA A 47 -5.10 11.87 0.88
CA ALA A 47 -6.43 12.07 1.44
C ALA A 47 -7.48 12.40 0.38
N LYS A 48 -7.17 13.26 -0.60
CA LYS A 48 -8.10 13.56 -1.71
C LYS A 48 -8.46 12.31 -2.48
N LEU A 49 -7.48 11.49 -2.87
CA LEU A 49 -7.72 10.23 -3.57
C LEU A 49 -8.60 9.30 -2.73
N PHE A 50 -8.27 9.13 -1.45
CA PHE A 50 -8.95 8.17 -0.58
C PHE A 50 -10.39 8.60 -0.26
N GLU A 51 -10.61 9.89 0.01
CA GLU A 51 -11.95 10.43 0.28
C GLU A 51 -12.84 10.44 -0.96
N GLN A 52 -12.29 10.77 -2.14
CA GLN A 52 -13.10 11.03 -3.34
C GLN A 52 -13.27 9.81 -4.25
N GLN A 53 -12.31 8.87 -4.27
CA GLN A 53 -12.32 7.73 -5.18
C GLN A 53 -12.38 6.38 -4.48
N ILE A 54 -11.71 6.22 -3.33
CA ILE A 54 -11.62 4.91 -2.66
C ILE A 54 -12.78 4.67 -1.69
N GLN A 55 -13.06 5.64 -0.82
CA GLN A 55 -14.12 5.56 0.18
C GLN A 55 -15.51 5.28 -0.41
N PRO A 56 -15.92 5.92 -1.53
CA PRO A 56 -17.25 5.67 -2.09
C PRO A 56 -17.46 4.22 -2.53
N LEU A 57 -16.38 3.49 -2.80
CA LEU A 57 -16.41 2.08 -3.21
C LEU A 57 -16.53 1.10 -2.05
N ASN A 58 -16.41 1.55 -0.80
CA ASN A 58 -16.39 0.66 0.37
C ASN A 58 -17.72 -0.10 0.51
N GLN A 59 -18.85 0.63 0.53
CA GLN A 59 -20.17 0.01 0.70
C GLN A 59 -20.63 -0.79 -0.53
N SER A 60 -20.35 -0.32 -1.75
CA SER A 60 -20.70 -1.07 -2.97
C SER A 60 -19.84 -2.32 -3.11
N GLY A 61 -18.55 -2.22 -2.77
CA GLY A 61 -17.60 -3.33 -2.75
C GLY A 61 -18.04 -4.48 -1.84
N ASP A 62 -18.47 -4.16 -0.61
CA ASP A 62 -19.03 -5.14 0.33
C ASP A 62 -20.28 -5.83 -0.22
N ARG A 63 -21.21 -5.06 -0.79
CA ARG A 63 -22.48 -5.58 -1.33
C ARG A 63 -22.31 -6.48 -2.55
N GLN A 64 -21.35 -6.14 -3.42
CA GLN A 64 -21.12 -6.88 -4.66
C GLN A 64 -20.22 -8.09 -4.43
N GLY A 65 -19.16 -7.92 -3.63
CA GLY A 65 -18.11 -8.92 -3.43
C GLY A 65 -17.35 -9.26 -4.72
N CYS A 66 -16.42 -10.21 -4.61
CA CYS A 66 -15.78 -10.80 -5.77
C CYS A 66 -16.62 -11.97 -6.30
N SER A 67 -16.62 -12.17 -7.62
CA SER A 67 -17.22 -13.34 -8.25
C SER A 67 -16.16 -14.22 -8.91
N PHE A 68 -16.36 -15.53 -8.88
CA PHE A 68 -15.45 -16.50 -9.47
C PHE A 68 -16.16 -17.31 -10.56
N ARG A 69 -15.61 -17.31 -11.77
CA ARG A 69 -16.15 -18.07 -12.90
C ARG A 69 -15.02 -18.56 -13.80
N ASN A 70 -14.98 -19.87 -14.07
CA ASN A 70 -14.05 -20.48 -15.02
C ASN A 70 -12.56 -20.15 -14.77
N GLY A 71 -12.13 -20.06 -13.51
CA GLY A 71 -10.73 -19.75 -13.17
C GLY A 71 -10.43 -18.25 -13.08
N GLU A 72 -11.38 -17.38 -13.41
CA GLU A 72 -11.23 -15.94 -13.34
C GLU A 72 -12.00 -15.36 -12.14
N VAL A 73 -11.39 -14.39 -11.48
CA VAL A 73 -12.02 -13.59 -10.42
C VAL A 73 -12.32 -12.20 -10.97
N ALA A 74 -13.58 -11.78 -10.88
CA ALA A 74 -13.98 -10.40 -11.12
C ALA A 74 -14.15 -9.66 -9.78
N THR A 75 -13.44 -8.54 -9.63
CA THR A 75 -13.53 -7.63 -8.49
C THR A 75 -14.82 -6.80 -8.57
N PRO A 76 -15.24 -6.15 -7.46
CA PRO A 76 -16.33 -5.19 -7.51
C PRO A 76 -16.12 -4.07 -8.53
N ASP A 77 -17.22 -3.48 -8.99
CA ASP A 77 -17.23 -2.35 -9.91
C ASP A 77 -16.49 -1.16 -9.28
N GLY A 78 -15.68 -0.48 -10.09
CA GLY A 78 -14.87 0.68 -9.66
C GLY A 78 -13.52 0.32 -9.03
N PHE A 79 -13.32 -0.90 -8.51
CA PHE A 79 -12.05 -1.28 -7.88
C PHE A 79 -10.88 -1.25 -8.88
N ARG A 80 -11.10 -1.66 -10.13
CA ARG A 80 -10.06 -1.67 -11.17
C ARG A 80 -9.63 -0.25 -11.54
N GLU A 81 -10.60 0.66 -11.66
CA GLU A 81 -10.38 2.07 -11.98
C GLU A 81 -9.66 2.77 -10.83
N ALA A 82 -10.11 2.53 -9.59
CA ALA A 82 -9.47 3.04 -8.38
C ALA A 82 -8.04 2.50 -8.22
N TYR A 83 -7.80 1.21 -8.49
CA TYR A 83 -6.46 0.63 -8.45
C TYR A 83 -5.55 1.27 -9.50
N ARG A 84 -6.07 1.54 -10.71
CA ARG A 84 -5.31 2.25 -11.74
C ARG A 84 -4.92 3.67 -11.28
N ALA A 85 -5.87 4.44 -10.75
CA ALA A 85 -5.58 5.78 -10.21
C ALA A 85 -4.54 5.72 -9.07
N TYR A 86 -4.62 4.69 -8.22
CA TYR A 86 -3.65 4.43 -7.17
C TYR A 86 -2.25 4.10 -7.72
N THR A 87 -2.14 3.27 -8.76
CA THR A 87 -0.84 2.95 -9.37
C THR A 87 -0.27 4.11 -10.18
N GLU A 88 -1.08 4.83 -10.95
CA GLU A 88 -0.65 5.96 -11.79
C GLU A 88 -0.20 7.16 -10.96
N GLY A 89 -0.74 7.32 -9.74
CA GLY A 89 -0.28 8.31 -8.77
C GLY A 89 1.01 7.94 -8.04
N GLY A 90 1.61 6.77 -8.32
CA GLY A 90 2.86 6.33 -7.69
C GLY A 90 2.71 5.88 -6.22
N TRP A 91 1.48 5.69 -5.73
CA TRP A 91 1.19 5.39 -4.33
C TRP A 91 1.65 3.98 -3.90
N CYS A 92 1.94 3.08 -4.84
CA CYS A 92 2.46 1.74 -4.58
C CYS A 92 3.94 1.70 -4.18
N SER A 93 4.71 2.75 -4.49
CA SER A 93 6.17 2.70 -4.51
C SER A 93 6.87 3.79 -3.69
N LEU A 94 6.14 4.47 -2.81
CA LEU A 94 6.66 5.60 -2.03
C LEU A 94 7.94 5.27 -1.27
N ALA A 95 7.93 4.20 -0.46
CA ALA A 95 9.10 3.78 0.31
C ALA A 95 9.97 2.73 -0.39
N VAL A 96 9.68 2.42 -1.65
CA VAL A 96 10.51 1.48 -2.41
C VAL A 96 11.81 2.17 -2.82
N ASP A 97 12.91 1.40 -2.83
CA ASP A 97 14.22 1.85 -3.29
C ASP A 97 14.15 2.48 -4.71
N PRO A 98 14.72 3.69 -4.91
CA PRO A 98 14.80 4.32 -6.22
C PRO A 98 15.48 3.46 -7.30
N GLU A 99 16.44 2.60 -6.95
CA GLU A 99 17.07 1.67 -7.90
C GLU A 99 16.07 0.64 -8.47
N LEU A 100 14.96 0.42 -7.76
CA LEU A 100 13.86 -0.46 -8.16
C LEU A 100 12.67 0.29 -8.76
N GLY A 101 12.80 1.61 -8.95
CA GLY A 101 11.74 2.48 -9.48
C GLY A 101 10.79 3.05 -8.42
N GLY A 102 11.17 3.01 -7.15
CA GLY A 102 10.44 3.66 -6.07
C GLY A 102 10.80 5.13 -5.87
N GLN A 103 10.19 5.75 -4.85
CA GLN A 103 10.43 7.17 -4.52
C GLN A 103 11.44 7.35 -3.37
N GLY A 104 11.86 6.27 -2.70
CA GLY A 104 12.87 6.31 -1.65
C GLY A 104 12.46 7.05 -0.37
N LEU A 105 11.16 7.26 -0.16
CA LEU A 105 10.66 7.95 1.03
C LEU A 105 10.72 7.06 2.29
N PRO A 106 10.77 7.65 3.50
CA PRO A 106 10.69 6.87 4.73
C PRO A 106 9.40 6.03 4.83
N GLU A 107 9.53 4.79 5.32
CA GLU A 107 8.39 3.90 5.59
C GLU A 107 7.33 4.52 6.53
N THR A 108 7.74 5.44 7.42
CA THR A 108 6.82 6.20 8.27
C THR A 108 5.74 6.93 7.46
N ILE A 109 6.08 7.47 6.29
CA ILE A 109 5.12 8.16 5.40
C ILE A 109 4.17 7.14 4.76
N SER A 110 4.71 6.02 4.28
CA SER A 110 3.90 4.92 3.74
C SER A 110 2.89 4.40 4.75
N PHE A 111 3.27 4.28 6.04
CA PHE A 111 2.35 3.86 7.10
C PHE A 111 1.20 4.84 7.33
N MET A 112 1.46 6.15 7.35
CA MET A 112 0.40 7.15 7.49
C MET A 112 -0.61 7.09 6.33
N LEU A 113 -0.14 6.90 5.09
CA LEU A 113 -1.03 6.71 3.95
C LEU A 113 -1.78 5.38 4.01
N GLU A 114 -1.13 4.30 4.42
CA GLU A 114 -1.77 2.99 4.55
C GLU A 114 -2.89 3.00 5.60
N GLU A 115 -2.70 3.72 6.71
CA GLU A 115 -3.74 3.95 7.70
C GLU A 115 -4.96 4.63 7.04
N MET A 116 -4.73 5.69 6.27
CA MET A 116 -5.82 6.39 5.60
C MET A 116 -6.51 5.54 4.54
N LEU A 117 -5.75 4.82 3.72
CA LEU A 117 -6.27 3.92 2.70
C LEU A 117 -7.12 2.81 3.31
N THR A 118 -6.62 2.18 4.37
CA THR A 118 -7.30 1.09 5.08
C THR A 118 -8.57 1.59 5.77
N SER A 119 -8.53 2.80 6.34
CA SER A 119 -9.70 3.44 6.93
C SER A 119 -10.77 3.79 5.90
N ALA A 120 -10.36 4.20 4.69
CA ALA A 120 -11.28 4.48 3.59
C ALA A 120 -11.94 3.21 3.06
N ASN A 121 -11.16 2.15 2.81
CA ASN A 121 -11.63 0.87 2.30
C ASN A 121 -10.60 -0.26 2.55
N VAL A 122 -10.78 -1.02 3.63
CA VAL A 122 -9.90 -2.14 3.99
C VAL A 122 -9.83 -3.23 2.92
N SER A 123 -10.94 -3.55 2.25
CA SER A 123 -10.94 -4.59 1.22
C SER A 123 -10.12 -4.17 0.00
N PHE A 124 -10.16 -2.87 -0.35
CA PHE A 124 -9.32 -2.32 -1.40
C PHE A 124 -7.84 -2.23 -0.96
N SER A 125 -7.56 -1.81 0.28
CA SER A 125 -6.18 -1.60 0.75
C SER A 125 -5.33 -2.89 0.72
N LEU A 126 -5.96 -4.06 0.81
CA LEU A 126 -5.28 -5.35 0.73
C LEU A 126 -4.58 -5.60 -0.62
N TYR A 127 -5.08 -5.07 -1.75
CA TYR A 127 -4.44 -5.29 -3.05
C TYR A 127 -3.01 -4.72 -3.13
N PRO A 128 -2.80 -3.40 -2.89
CA PRO A 128 -1.45 -2.86 -2.81
C PRO A 128 -0.70 -3.33 -1.54
N GLY A 129 -1.40 -3.50 -0.41
CA GLY A 129 -0.78 -3.92 0.86
C GLY A 129 -0.10 -5.29 0.79
N LEU A 130 -0.79 -6.30 0.26
CA LEU A 130 -0.23 -7.64 0.06
C LEU A 130 0.95 -7.62 -0.93
N THR A 131 0.83 -6.80 -1.97
CA THR A 131 1.90 -6.63 -2.97
C THR A 131 3.15 -6.02 -2.35
N ARG A 132 3.01 -5.01 -1.48
CA ARG A 132 4.13 -4.43 -0.72
C ARG A 132 4.83 -5.46 0.16
N GLY A 133 4.07 -6.31 0.87
CA GLY A 133 4.64 -7.40 1.65
C GLY A 133 5.46 -8.38 0.79
N ALA A 134 4.96 -8.72 -0.39
CA ALA A 134 5.68 -9.58 -1.33
C ALA A 134 6.93 -8.91 -1.92
N ILE A 135 6.87 -7.61 -2.24
CA ILE A 135 8.05 -6.81 -2.63
C ILE A 135 9.11 -6.88 -1.53
N SER A 136 8.74 -6.62 -0.28
CA SER A 136 9.66 -6.68 0.86
C SER A 136 10.37 -8.04 0.96
N ALA A 137 9.60 -9.14 0.90
CA ALA A 137 10.16 -10.48 0.96
C ALA A 137 11.14 -10.78 -0.19
N ILE A 138 10.80 -10.40 -1.42
CA ILE A 138 11.67 -10.61 -2.60
C ILE A 138 12.93 -9.74 -2.50
N SER A 139 12.79 -8.46 -2.14
CA SER A 139 13.90 -7.52 -1.97
C SER A 139 14.92 -8.01 -0.94
N SER A 140 14.44 -8.58 0.18
CA SER A 140 15.31 -9.04 1.27
C SER A 140 15.95 -10.41 1.02
N HIS A 141 15.27 -11.33 0.33
CA HIS A 141 15.67 -12.74 0.33
C HIS A 141 15.92 -13.38 -1.03
N ALA A 142 15.48 -12.76 -2.13
CA ALA A 142 15.65 -13.35 -3.45
C ALA A 142 17.06 -13.12 -4.02
N SER A 143 17.44 -13.90 -5.03
CA SER A 143 18.65 -13.64 -5.82
C SER A 143 18.47 -12.38 -6.70
N ASP A 144 19.57 -11.78 -7.14
CA ASP A 144 19.53 -10.60 -8.02
C ASP A 144 18.75 -10.86 -9.32
N GLU A 145 18.83 -12.08 -9.87
CA GLU A 145 18.03 -12.50 -11.03
C GLU A 145 16.52 -12.43 -10.75
N LEU A 146 16.07 -12.93 -9.59
CA LEU A 146 14.67 -12.90 -9.21
C LEU A 146 14.21 -11.47 -8.90
N LYS A 147 15.04 -10.67 -8.24
CA LYS A 147 14.75 -9.25 -7.97
C LYS A 147 14.54 -8.49 -9.27
N ALA A 148 15.48 -8.60 -10.21
CA ALA A 148 15.41 -7.95 -11.53
C ALA A 148 14.19 -8.40 -12.35
N ARG A 149 13.75 -9.65 -12.18
CA ARG A 149 12.59 -10.18 -12.90
C ARG A 149 11.26 -9.69 -12.34
N TYR A 150 11.09 -9.65 -11.02
CA TYR A 150 9.79 -9.43 -10.40
C TYR A 150 9.57 -8.01 -9.88
N LEU A 151 10.57 -7.42 -9.24
CA LEU A 151 10.40 -6.15 -8.52
C LEU A 151 9.93 -5.02 -9.43
N PRO A 152 10.49 -4.79 -10.64
CA PRO A 152 10.07 -3.65 -11.47
C PRO A 152 8.54 -3.64 -11.75
N LYS A 153 7.97 -4.80 -12.09
CA LYS A 153 6.53 -4.90 -12.37
C LYS A 153 5.65 -4.85 -11.13
N MET A 154 6.17 -5.26 -9.98
CA MET A 154 5.42 -5.14 -8.73
C MET A 154 5.42 -3.71 -8.20
N VAL A 155 6.55 -3.01 -8.33
CA VAL A 155 6.71 -1.61 -7.94
C VAL A 155 5.87 -0.68 -8.83
N GLU A 156 5.82 -0.95 -10.14
CA GLU A 156 4.89 -0.30 -11.07
C GLU A 156 3.40 -0.59 -10.76
N GLY A 157 3.10 -1.57 -9.90
CA GLY A 157 1.75 -2.02 -9.59
C GLY A 157 1.08 -2.86 -10.70
N VAL A 158 1.84 -3.26 -11.73
CA VAL A 158 1.37 -4.10 -12.84
C VAL A 158 1.18 -5.55 -12.39
N TRP A 159 2.07 -6.04 -11.53
CA TRP A 159 1.97 -7.36 -10.90
C TRP A 159 1.67 -7.23 -9.42
N SER A 160 0.64 -7.91 -8.95
CA SER A 160 0.35 -8.02 -7.53
C SER A 160 1.11 -9.19 -6.90
N GLY A 161 1.24 -9.18 -5.57
CA GLY A 161 1.80 -10.27 -4.79
C GLY A 161 0.89 -10.71 -3.67
N THR A 162 1.06 -11.95 -3.19
CA THR A 162 0.35 -12.48 -2.02
C THR A 162 1.18 -13.57 -1.34
N MET A 163 0.78 -13.97 -0.14
CA MET A 163 1.38 -15.05 0.64
C MET A 163 0.43 -16.24 0.70
N CYS A 164 0.83 -17.37 0.12
CA CYS A 164 0.08 -18.62 0.14
C CYS A 164 0.65 -19.54 1.23
N LEU A 165 0.20 -19.36 2.47
CA LEU A 165 0.77 -20.05 3.65
C LEU A 165 -0.07 -21.22 4.14
N THR A 166 -1.39 -21.03 4.25
CA THR A 166 -2.30 -21.95 4.93
C THR A 166 -2.93 -22.97 3.99
N GLU A 167 -3.24 -24.15 4.51
CA GLU A 167 -4.01 -25.20 3.84
C GLU A 167 -5.25 -25.57 4.68
N SER A 168 -6.20 -26.34 4.13
CA SER A 168 -7.46 -26.69 4.82
C SER A 168 -7.26 -27.32 6.20
N GLN A 169 -6.14 -28.02 6.39
CA GLN A 169 -5.73 -28.68 7.63
C GLN A 169 -4.62 -27.95 8.40
N ALA A 170 -4.10 -26.83 7.88
CA ALA A 170 -2.95 -26.11 8.42
C ALA A 170 -3.22 -24.59 8.46
N GLY A 171 -3.70 -24.13 9.62
CA GLY A 171 -3.91 -22.71 9.93
C GLY A 171 -2.81 -22.19 10.86
N THR A 172 -3.09 -22.16 12.18
CA THR A 172 -2.11 -21.76 13.19
C THR A 172 -0.87 -22.67 13.22
N ASP A 173 -1.05 -23.97 12.95
CA ASP A 173 0.06 -24.93 12.85
C ASP A 173 0.47 -25.14 11.38
N LEU A 174 1.40 -24.29 10.91
CA LEU A 174 1.95 -24.38 9.56
C LEU A 174 2.87 -25.60 9.36
N GLY A 175 3.28 -26.30 10.43
CA GLY A 175 4.06 -27.53 10.31
C GLY A 175 3.30 -28.69 9.66
N LEU A 176 1.97 -28.55 9.52
CA LEU A 176 1.08 -29.54 8.92
C LEU A 176 0.85 -29.35 7.41
N VAL A 177 1.48 -28.34 6.79
CA VAL A 177 1.45 -28.09 5.34
C VAL A 177 2.00 -29.30 4.58
N ARG A 178 1.41 -29.62 3.42
CA ARG A 178 1.75 -30.82 2.62
C ARG A 178 2.09 -30.56 1.15
N THR A 179 1.96 -29.33 0.67
CA THR A 179 2.40 -28.93 -0.67
C THR A 179 3.92 -29.11 -0.85
#